data_AF-A0A8T4YY39-F1
#
_entry.id   AF-A0A8T4YY39-F1
#
_cell.length_a   1.000
_cell.length_b   1.000
_cell.length_c   1.000
_cell.angle_alpha   90.00
_cell.angle_beta   90.00
_cell.angle_gamma   90.00
#
_symmetry.space_group_name_H-M   'P 1'
#
loop_
_entity.id
_entity.type
_entity.pdbx_description
1 polymer ?
#
loop_
_entity_poly.entity_id
_entity_poly.type
_entity_poly.pdbx_seq_one_letter_code
_entity_poly.pdbx_strand_id
1 'polypeptide(L)' 'MRWQIRRCPRCRGYTLKDTCPRCDAETETPIPAKFSPQDKYARYRVQRLSRDGDYDSRGSGEAEQTRDR' A
#
# COMPACT_ATOMS: atom_id res chain seq x y z
N MET A 1 -17.94 -7.29 -11.37
CA MET A 1 -18.03 -5.88 -10.94
C MET A 1 -16.86 -5.12 -11.53
N ARG A 2 -17.11 -4.08 -12.33
CA ARG A 2 -16.05 -3.27 -12.96
C ARG A 2 -15.96 -1.97 -12.16
N TRP A 3 -14.88 -1.78 -11.41
CA TRP A 3 -14.67 -0.57 -10.63
C TRP A 3 -14.38 0.60 -11.58
N GLN A 4 -15.19 1.65 -11.52
CA GLN A 4 -15.10 2.79 -12.46
C GLN A 4 -14.46 4.04 -11.82
N ILE A 5 -14.42 4.11 -10.49
CA ILE A 5 -13.88 5.29 -9.79
C ILE A 5 -12.35 5.24 -9.87
N ARG A 6 -11.75 6.31 -10.38
CA ARG A 6 -10.31 6.55 -10.44
C ARG A 6 -9.92 7.82 -9.70
N ARG A 7 -8.64 7.93 -9.35
CA ARG A 7 -8.06 9.06 -8.60
C ARG A 7 -6.81 9.58 -9.31
N CYS A 8 -6.69 10.91 -9.52
CA CYS A 8 -5.43 11.51 -10.01
C CYS A 8 -4.40 11.51 -8.86
N PRO A 9 -3.18 10.98 -9.07
CA PRO A 9 -2.12 11.00 -8.06
C PRO A 9 -1.62 12.42 -7.75
N ARG A 10 -1.74 13.35 -8.72
CA ARG A 10 -1.26 14.74 -8.60
C ARG A 10 -2.24 15.64 -7.84
N CYS A 11 -3.49 15.72 -8.30
CA CYS A 11 -4.50 16.64 -7.74
C CYS A 11 -5.43 15.98 -6.72
N ARG A 12 -5.33 14.65 -6.53
CA ARG A 12 -6.15 13.84 -5.61
C ARG A 12 -7.66 13.88 -5.88
N GLY A 13 -8.09 14.46 -7.01
CA GLY A 13 -9.48 14.46 -7.45
C GLY A 13 -9.92 13.09 -7.97
N TYR A 14 -11.22 12.80 -7.79
CA TYR A 14 -11.84 11.59 -8.33
C TYR A 14 -12.43 11.84 -9.71
N THR A 15 -12.33 10.85 -10.58
CA THR A 15 -12.82 10.89 -11.96
C THR A 15 -13.19 9.48 -12.42
N LEU A 16 -14.00 9.39 -13.47
CA LEU A 16 -14.32 8.13 -14.16
C LEU A 16 -13.50 7.94 -15.44
N LYS A 17 -12.85 9.01 -15.92
CA LYS A 17 -12.00 9.01 -17.11
C LYS A 17 -10.60 8.49 -16.76
N ASP A 18 -9.92 7.90 -17.74
CA ASP A 18 -8.53 7.44 -17.59
C ASP A 18 -7.56 8.62 -17.39
N THR A 19 -7.83 9.76 -18.03
CA THR A 19 -7.06 11.00 -17.89
C THR A 19 -7.82 12.01 -17.02
N CYS A 20 -7.10 12.67 -16.12
CA CYS A 20 -7.71 13.69 -15.27
C CYS A 20 -7.89 15.02 -16.01
N PRO A 21 -9.09 15.63 -16.00
CA PRO A 21 -9.37 16.88 -16.72
C PRO A 21 -8.71 18.14 -16.15
N ARG A 22 -7.98 18.03 -15.02
CA ARG A 22 -7.31 19.17 -14.37
C ARG A 22 -5.79 19.10 -14.44
N CYS A 23 -5.25 17.89 -14.29
CA CYS A 23 -3.81 17.64 -14.16
C CYS A 23 -3.23 17.00 -15.43
N ASP A 24 -4.07 16.56 -16.38
CA ASP A 24 -3.75 15.70 -17.54
C ASP A 24 -2.93 14.45 -17.22
N ALA A 25 -2.83 14.09 -15.94
CA ALA A 25 -2.15 12.89 -15.49
C ALA A 25 -3.04 11.66 -15.64
N GLU A 26 -2.40 10.52 -15.83
CA GLU A 26 -3.03 9.20 -15.80
C GLU A 26 -3.60 8.94 -14.40
N THR A 27 -4.81 8.39 -14.36
CA THR A 27 -5.56 8.18 -13.13
C THR A 27 -5.49 6.72 -12.70
N GLU A 28 -5.41 6.52 -11.39
CA GLU A 28 -5.17 5.21 -10.79
C GLU A 28 -6.42 4.70 -10.08
N THR A 29 -6.52 3.38 -9.91
CA THR A 29 -7.62 2.78 -9.15
C THR A 29 -7.34 2.97 -7.65
N PRO A 30 -8.21 3.69 -6.90
CA PRO A 30 -7.98 3.97 -5.48
C PRO A 30 -8.27 2.76 -4.58
N ILE A 31 -8.91 1.72 -5.12
CA ILE A 31 -9.31 0.54 -4.36
C ILE A 31 -8.08 -0.36 -4.18
N PRO A 32 -7.69 -0.69 -2.94
CA PRO A 32 -6.57 -1.58 -2.69
C PRO A 32 -6.88 -3.01 -3.13
N ALA A 33 -5.84 -3.82 -3.26
CA ALA A 33 -6.00 -5.25 -3.47
C ALA A 33 -6.79 -5.89 -2.31
N LYS A 34 -7.63 -6.88 -2.62
CA LYS A 34 -8.41 -7.60 -1.59
C LYS A 34 -7.47 -8.33 -0.64
N PHE A 35 -7.72 -8.19 0.66
CA PHE A 35 -6.99 -8.91 1.70
C PHE A 35 -7.49 -10.37 1.82
N SER A 36 -6.56 -11.30 2.06
CA SER A 36 -6.84 -12.72 2.33
C SER A 36 -5.98 -13.18 3.50
N PRO A 37 -6.55 -13.81 4.55
CA PRO A 37 -5.76 -14.34 5.67
C PRO A 37 -4.79 -15.46 5.25
N GLN A 38 -5.15 -16.28 4.26
CA GLN A 38 -4.32 -17.39 3.76
C GLN A 38 -3.42 -16.99 2.57
N ASP A 39 -3.02 -15.72 2.49
CA ASP A 39 -2.25 -15.22 1.35
C ASP A 39 -0.87 -15.89 1.20
N LYS A 40 -0.78 -16.82 0.22
CA LYS A 40 0.43 -17.59 -0.10
C LYS A 40 1.62 -16.71 -0.50
N TYR A 41 1.38 -15.50 -1.01
CA TYR A 41 2.42 -14.62 -1.52
C TYR A 41 2.79 -13.49 -0.55
N ALA A 42 2.27 -13.51 0.68
CA ALA A 42 2.56 -12.48 1.68
C ALA A 42 4.06 -12.28 1.90
N ARG A 43 4.84 -13.37 2.02
CA ARG A 43 6.30 -13.31 2.23
C ARG A 43 7.04 -12.56 1.11
N TYR A 44 6.65 -12.80 -0.14
CA TYR A 44 7.27 -12.15 -1.31
C TYR A 44 6.91 -10.66 -1.39
N ARG A 45 5.67 -10.28 -1.06
CA ARG A 45 5.28 -8.86 -1.01
C ARG A 45 6.03 -8.10 0.08
N VAL A 46 6.17 -8.69 1.28
CA VAL A 46 6.93 -8.08 2.37
C VAL A 46 8.39 -7.90 1.97
N GLN A 47 9.03 -8.96 1.46
CA GLN A 47 10.43 -8.88 1.01
C GLN A 47 10.66 -7.83 -0.08
N ARG A 48 9.69 -7.66 -1.00
CA ARG A 48 9.77 -6.63 -2.03
C ARG A 48 9.74 -5.22 -1.42
N LEU A 49 8.81 -4.97 -0.50
CA LEU A 49 8.72 -3.68 0.21
C LEU A 49 9.98 -3.39 1.02
N SER A 50 10.60 -4.40 1.65
CA SER A 50 11.83 -4.24 2.44
C SER A 50 13.03 -3.80 1.61
N ARG A 51 13.09 -4.16 0.32
CA ARG A 51 14.21 -3.79 -0.57
C ARG A 51 14.12 -2.34 -1.04
N ASP A 52 12.90 -1.80 -1.16
CA ASP A 52 12.66 -0.44 -1.64
C ASP A 52 12.76 0.62 -0.52
N GLY A 53 12.91 0.19 0.74
CA GLY A 53 13.69 0.93 1.74
C GLY A 53 13.11 2.23 2.28
N ASP A 54 11.89 2.21 2.85
CA ASP A 54 11.36 3.29 3.69
C ASP A 54 10.67 2.74 4.95
N TYR A 55 11.32 1.88 5.74
CA TYR A 55 10.83 1.48 7.06
C TYR A 55 11.55 2.31 8.13
N ASP A 56 10.87 3.37 8.58
CA ASP A 56 11.29 4.27 9.67
C ASP A 56 11.77 3.48 10.88
N SER A 57 13.06 3.62 11.21
CA SER A 57 13.79 2.92 12.28
C SER A 57 13.39 3.36 13.70
N ARG A 58 12.17 3.86 13.91
CA ARG A 58 11.67 4.28 15.21
C ARG A 58 10.83 3.20 15.89
N GLY A 59 11.53 2.31 16.58
CA GLY A 59 11.07 1.80 17.88
C GLY A 59 10.41 0.42 17.87
N SER A 60 11.22 -0.61 18.07
CA SER A 60 10.83 -1.75 18.91
C SER A 60 11.96 -2.02 19.89
N GLY A 61 11.95 -1.29 21.01
CA GLY A 61 12.74 -1.66 22.17
C GLY A 61 12.27 -3.02 22.69
N GLU A 62 13.22 -3.95 22.74
CA GLU A 62 13.45 -4.91 23.81
C GLU A 62 12.23 -5.37 24.62
N ALA A 63 11.79 -6.61 24.36
CA ALA A 63 11.14 -7.44 25.38
C ALA A 63 12.01 -8.68 25.60
N GLU A 64 13.23 -8.49 26.10
CA GLU A 64 13.92 -9.54 26.85
C GLU A 64 13.25 -9.62 28.23
N GLN A 65 12.34 -10.57 28.40
CA GLN A 65 11.86 -10.95 29.73
C GLN A 65 12.56 -12.23 30.14
N THR A 66 13.57 -12.02 30.96
CA THR A 66 14.47 -12.97 31.59
C THR A 66 13.74 -14.20 32.15
N ARG A 67 14.29 -15.38 31.84
CA ARG A 67 14.13 -16.59 32.63
C ARG A 67 14.69 -16.33 34.03
N ASP A 68 13.86 -16.27 35.06
CA ASP A 68 14.25 -16.67 36.41
C ASP A 68 13.03 -16.86 37.35
N ARG A 69 12.58 -18.12 37.48
CA ARG A 69 12.22 -18.79 38.74
C ARG A 69 11.82 -20.24 38.47
#